data_AF-A0A645JBK0-F1
#
_entry.id   AF-A0A645JBK0-F1
#
_cell.length_a   1.000
_cell.length_b   1.000
_cell.length_c   1.000
_cell.angle_alpha   90.00
_cell.angle_beta   90.00
_cell.angle_gamma   90.00
#
_symmetry.space_group_name_H-M   'P 1'
#
loop_
_entity.id
_entity.type
_entity.pdbx_description
1 polymer ?
#
loop_
_entity_poly.entity_id
_entity_poly.type
_entity_poly.pdbx_seq_one_letter_code
_entity_poly.pdbx_strand_id
1 'polypeptide(L)'
;MDDYRFIISDRNQKASVIKAPGKYVLGMLWRISKEEERTLDIREGANMDPPSYYKKYMDVQCNGDTIKALVYVDSSDKINKANKPTENYIGYIIDGAIEHKINETDPDYFKELLSWK
;
A
#
# COMPACT_ATOMS: atom_id res chain seq x y z
N MET A 1 -8.21 2.30 5.49
CA MET A 1 -8.34 0.84 5.46
C MET A 1 -8.02 0.32 6.84
N ASP A 2 -9.03 -0.19 7.53
CA ASP A 2 -8.96 -0.42 8.97
C ASP A 2 -8.45 -1.82 9.28
N ASP A 3 -7.84 -1.99 10.46
CA ASP A 3 -7.17 -3.21 10.93
C ASP A 3 -5.96 -3.65 10.09
N TYR A 4 -5.33 -2.70 9.39
CA TYR A 4 -4.07 -2.91 8.67
C TYR A 4 -3.05 -1.83 9.03
N ARG A 5 -1.77 -2.13 8.79
CA ARG A 5 -0.68 -1.14 8.80
C ARG A 5 0.18 -1.24 7.55
N PHE A 6 0.76 -0.11 7.16
CA PHE A 6 1.75 -0.03 6.10
C PHE A 6 3.07 -0.64 6.55
N ILE A 7 3.75 -1.33 5.65
CA ILE A 7 5.10 -1.85 5.85
C ILE A 7 5.93 -1.75 4.57
N ILE A 8 7.24 -1.90 4.71
CA ILE A 8 8.14 -2.24 3.60
C ILE A 8 8.57 -3.71 3.73
N SER A 9 8.23 -4.53 2.73
CA SER A 9 8.56 -5.95 2.69
C SER A 9 10.08 -6.18 2.66
N ASP A 10 10.61 -7.19 3.36
CA ASP A 10 12.02 -7.61 3.21
C ASP A 10 12.36 -8.09 1.80
N ARG A 11 11.46 -8.89 1.20
CA ARG A 11 11.67 -9.59 -0.06
C ARG A 11 11.99 -8.63 -1.20
N ASN A 12 11.17 -7.59 -1.34
CA ASN A 12 11.22 -6.69 -2.50
C ASN A 12 11.65 -5.26 -2.14
N GLN A 13 11.78 -4.93 -0.85
CA GLN A 13 11.95 -3.54 -0.36
C GLN A 13 10.87 -2.59 -0.91
N LYS A 14 9.65 -3.11 -1.06
CA LYS A 14 8.48 -2.41 -1.60
C LYS A 14 7.36 -2.35 -0.55
N ALA A 15 6.42 -1.43 -0.79
CA ALA A 15 5.28 -1.20 0.07
C ALA A 15 4.33 -2.39 0.10
N SER A 16 3.85 -2.73 1.30
CA SER A 16 2.76 -3.66 1.47
C SER A 16 1.93 -3.33 2.71
N VAL A 17 0.92 -4.13 2.98
CA VAL A 17 0.03 -4.00 4.14
C VAL A 17 -0.11 -5.31 4.87
N ILE A 18 -0.19 -5.23 6.21
CA ILE A 18 -0.37 -6.40 7.06
C ILE A 18 -1.49 -6.16 8.06
N LYS A 19 -2.16 -7.23 8.48
CA LYS A 19 -3.16 -7.14 9.54
C LYS A 19 -2.51 -6.59 10.80
N ALA A 20 -3.13 -5.56 11.36
CA ALA A 20 -2.75 -4.92 12.60
C ALA A 20 -4.03 -4.35 13.23
N PRO A 21 -4.73 -5.13 14.07
CA PRO A 21 -5.99 -4.69 14.68
C PRO A 21 -5.85 -3.34 15.38
N GLY A 22 -6.81 -2.44 15.15
CA GLY A 22 -6.82 -1.07 15.69
C GLY A 22 -5.84 -0.11 15.01
N LYS A 23 -5.17 -0.52 13.93
CA LYS A 23 -4.39 0.37 13.04
C LYS A 23 -5.15 0.61 11.74
N TYR A 24 -4.68 1.57 10.97
CA TYR A 24 -5.22 1.83 9.64
C TYR A 24 -4.12 2.24 8.65
N VAL A 25 -4.46 2.11 7.37
CA VAL A 25 -3.66 2.58 6.23
C VAL A 25 -4.46 3.61 5.46
N LEU A 26 -3.88 4.79 5.25
CA LEU A 26 -4.36 5.78 4.30
C LEU A 26 -3.70 5.59 2.93
N GLY A 27 -4.44 5.92 1.88
CA GLY A 27 -3.98 5.83 0.50
C GLY A 27 -4.97 6.47 -0.46
N MET A 28 -4.67 6.37 -1.75
CA MET A 28 -5.50 6.92 -2.82
C MET A 28 -6.40 5.85 -3.42
N LEU A 29 -7.67 6.18 -3.59
CA LEU A 29 -8.64 5.33 -4.26
C LEU A 29 -8.80 5.77 -5.71
N TRP A 30 -8.39 4.92 -6.64
CA TRP A 30 -8.49 5.17 -8.08
C TRP A 30 -9.58 4.32 -8.70
N ARG A 31 -10.34 4.91 -9.63
CA ARG A 31 -11.21 4.15 -10.53
C ARG A 31 -10.41 3.80 -11.78
N ILE A 32 -10.23 2.51 -12.03
CA ILE A 32 -9.48 1.98 -13.18
C ILE A 32 -10.35 1.09 -14.06
N SER A 33 -9.99 0.99 -15.33
CA SER A 33 -10.50 0.04 -16.29
C SER A 33 -9.89 -1.35 -16.11
N LYS A 34 -10.47 -2.35 -16.78
CA LYS A 34 -9.93 -3.72 -16.79
C LYS A 34 -8.60 -3.86 -17.52
N GLU A 35 -8.31 -2.97 -18.47
CA GLU A 35 -7.05 -2.97 -19.21
C GLU A 35 -5.91 -2.36 -18.37
N GLU A 36 -6.22 -1.31 -17.61
CA GLU A 36 -5.31 -0.77 -16.58
C GLU A 36 -5.06 -1.78 -15.46
N GLU A 37 -6.09 -2.52 -15.02
CA GLU A 37 -5.92 -3.61 -14.04
C GLU A 37 -4.91 -4.65 -14.54
N ARG A 38 -4.99 -5.09 -15.81
CA ARG A 38 -4.02 -6.03 -16.40
C ARG A 38 -2.61 -5.44 -16.47
N THR A 39 -2.50 -4.15 -16.74
CA THR A 39 -1.20 -3.45 -16.75
C THR A 39 -0.60 -3.42 -15.34
N LEU A 40 -1.43 -3.18 -14.31
CA LEU A 40 -1.02 -3.26 -12.92
C LEU A 40 -0.65 -4.69 -12.53
N ASP A 41 -1.42 -5.72 -12.94
CA ASP A 41 -1.10 -7.12 -12.67
C ASP A 41 0.32 -7.49 -13.15
N ILE A 42 0.73 -6.99 -14.32
CA ILE A 42 2.09 -7.19 -14.85
C ILE A 42 3.15 -6.44 -14.02
N ARG A 43 2.88 -5.17 -13.66
CA ARG A 43 3.83 -4.34 -12.89
C ARG A 43 4.03 -4.83 -11.46
N GLU A 44 2.98 -5.30 -10.83
CA GLU A 44 2.98 -5.85 -9.47
C GLU A 44 3.42 -7.33 -9.44
N GLY A 45 3.61 -7.94 -10.62
CA GLY A 45 3.99 -9.34 -10.76
C GLY A 45 2.93 -10.32 -10.24
N ALA A 46 1.65 -9.92 -10.28
CA ALA A 46 0.52 -10.76 -9.89
C ALA A 46 0.21 -11.87 -10.91
N ASN A 47 0.72 -11.71 -12.15
CA ASN A 47 0.62 -12.68 -13.24
C ASN A 47 1.82 -13.66 -13.31
N MET A 48 2.76 -13.61 -12.36
CA MET A 48 3.93 -14.48 -12.29
C MET A 48 3.64 -15.78 -11.51
N ASP A 49 4.52 -16.79 -11.65
CA ASP A 49 4.48 -18.03 -10.88
C ASP A 49 5.86 -18.34 -10.24
N PRO A 50 6.02 -18.20 -8.90
CA PRO A 50 5.03 -17.70 -7.96
C PRO A 50 4.81 -16.18 -8.10
N PRO A 51 3.61 -15.65 -7.78
CA PRO A 51 3.34 -14.22 -7.90
C PRO A 51 4.19 -13.39 -6.94
N SER A 52 4.52 -12.15 -7.29
CA SER A 52 5.20 -11.21 -6.39
C SER A 52 4.23 -10.57 -5.39
N TYR A 53 3.02 -10.24 -5.85
CA TYR A 53 1.92 -9.71 -5.05
C TYR A 53 0.62 -10.48 -5.34
N TYR A 54 -0.20 -10.69 -4.32
CA TYR A 54 -1.56 -11.19 -4.45
C TYR A 54 -2.57 -10.04 -4.55
N LYS A 55 -3.56 -10.20 -5.42
CA LYS A 55 -4.75 -9.36 -5.45
C LYS A 55 -5.66 -9.68 -4.26
N LYS A 56 -6.04 -8.66 -3.50
CA LYS A 56 -7.03 -8.75 -2.42
C LYS A 56 -8.05 -7.64 -2.55
N TYR A 57 -9.32 -7.99 -2.38
CA TYR A 57 -10.38 -7.01 -2.21
C TYR A 57 -10.53 -6.69 -0.73
N MET A 58 -10.36 -5.42 -0.37
CA MET A 58 -10.43 -4.94 1.00
C MET A 58 -11.44 -3.80 1.09
N ASP A 59 -12.16 -3.75 2.21
CA ASP A 59 -13.09 -2.67 2.48
C ASP A 59 -12.32 -1.43 2.96
N VAL A 60 -12.57 -0.28 2.33
CA VAL A 60 -11.94 1.00 2.66
C VAL A 60 -13.01 2.07 2.87
N GLN A 61 -12.80 2.95 3.85
CA GLN A 61 -13.66 4.11 4.06
C GLN A 61 -13.22 5.26 3.14
N CYS A 62 -14.14 5.83 2.38
CA CYS A 62 -13.91 6.98 1.51
C CYS A 62 -15.16 7.88 1.50
N ASN A 63 -15.02 9.15 1.90
CA ASN A 63 -16.11 10.13 1.93
C ASN A 63 -17.38 9.66 2.68
N GLY A 64 -17.22 8.85 3.72
CA GLY A 64 -18.32 8.30 4.52
C GLY A 64 -18.90 6.99 4.00
N ASP A 65 -18.46 6.51 2.83
CA ASP A 65 -18.88 5.25 2.24
C ASP A 65 -17.83 4.15 2.43
N THR A 66 -18.29 2.90 2.54
CA THR A 66 -17.42 1.72 2.48
C THR A 66 -17.33 1.22 1.05
N ILE A 67 -16.12 1.21 0.49
CA ILE A 67 -15.83 0.79 -0.88
C ILE A 67 -14.95 -0.46 -0.86
N LYS A 68 -15.29 -1.46 -1.68
CA LYS A 68 -14.45 -2.64 -1.89
C LYS A 68 -13.35 -2.33 -2.91
N ALA A 69 -12.15 -2.06 -2.44
CA ALA A 69 -11.00 -1.69 -3.27
C ALA A 69 -10.11 -2.90 -3.56
N LEU A 70 -9.53 -2.94 -4.77
CA LEU A 70 -8.47 -3.88 -5.12
C LEU A 70 -7.14 -3.37 -4.57
N VAL A 71 -6.45 -4.21 -3.80
CA VAL A 71 -5.14 -3.93 -3.19
C VAL A 71 -4.19 -5.07 -3.53
N TYR A 72 -2.96 -4.73 -3.93
CA TYR A 72 -1.88 -5.68 -4.10
C TYR A 72 -1.15 -5.84 -2.76
N VAL A 73 -1.06 -7.08 -2.28
CA VAL A 73 -0.37 -7.41 -1.02
C VAL A 73 0.76 -8.38 -1.31
N ASP A 74 1.94 -8.15 -0.74
CA ASP A 74 3.14 -8.95 -1.02
C ASP A 74 2.82 -10.43 -0.73
N SER A 75 3.29 -11.32 -1.59
CA SER A 75 3.00 -12.75 -1.49
C SER A 75 3.92 -13.50 -0.51
N SER A 76 4.92 -12.82 0.06
CA SER A 76 5.87 -13.38 1.01
C SER A 76 5.23 -13.73 2.35
N ASP A 77 5.43 -14.97 2.81
CA ASP A 77 5.08 -15.39 4.18
C ASP A 77 5.98 -14.72 5.25
N LYS A 78 7.06 -14.03 4.83
CA LYS A 78 8.09 -13.40 5.70
C LYS A 78 7.98 -11.88 5.81
N ILE A 79 6.86 -11.33 5.39
CA ILE A 79 6.44 -9.92 5.49
C ILE A 79 6.76 -9.21 6.83
N ASN A 80 7.02 -9.95 7.92
CA ASN A 80 7.32 -9.40 9.24
C ASN A 80 8.76 -8.92 9.45
N LYS A 81 9.68 -9.11 8.48
CA LYS A 81 11.01 -8.49 8.52
C LYS A 81 10.96 -7.20 7.71
N ALA A 82 10.76 -6.08 8.39
CA ALA A 82 10.80 -4.77 7.76
C ALA A 82 12.25 -4.43 7.39
N ASN A 83 12.53 -4.17 6.11
CA ASN A 83 13.76 -3.52 5.68
C ASN A 83 13.48 -2.06 5.35
N LYS A 84 14.46 -1.19 5.54
CA LYS A 84 14.34 0.20 5.07
C LYS A 84 14.17 0.19 3.53
N PRO A 85 13.22 0.96 3.00
CA PRO A 85 13.10 1.18 1.56
C PRO A 85 14.33 1.92 1.04
N THR A 86 14.56 1.89 -0.28
CA THR A 86 15.56 2.79 -0.88
C THR A 86 15.10 4.24 -0.74
N GLU A 87 16.05 5.17 -0.62
CA GLU A 87 15.74 6.61 -0.46
C GLU A 87 14.82 7.13 -1.58
N ASN A 88 15.09 6.74 -2.83
CA ASN A 88 14.25 7.14 -3.97
C ASN A 88 12.82 6.57 -3.85
N TYR A 89 12.68 5.32 -3.43
CA TYR A 89 11.38 4.68 -3.38
C TYR A 89 10.48 5.28 -2.30
N ILE A 90 11.00 5.49 -1.08
CA ILE A 90 10.22 6.16 -0.03
C ILE A 90 9.96 7.63 -0.38
N GLY A 91 10.89 8.28 -1.07
CA GLY A 91 10.69 9.62 -1.64
C GLY A 91 9.43 9.69 -2.49
N TYR A 92 9.24 8.79 -3.45
CA TYR A 92 8.03 8.78 -4.28
C TYR A 92 6.73 8.58 -3.49
N ILE A 93 6.75 7.75 -2.44
CA ILE A 93 5.57 7.54 -1.59
C ILE A 93 5.25 8.81 -0.79
N ILE A 94 6.27 9.45 -0.23
CA ILE A 94 6.13 10.70 0.53
C ILE A 94 5.63 11.82 -0.38
N ASP A 95 6.22 11.97 -1.57
CA ASP A 95 5.81 12.99 -2.54
C ASP A 95 4.35 12.81 -2.95
N GLY A 96 3.92 11.58 -3.24
CA GLY A 96 2.51 11.28 -3.53
C GLY A 96 1.57 11.54 -2.34
N ALA A 97 2.03 11.26 -1.11
CA ALA A 97 1.26 11.57 0.09
C ALA A 97 1.10 13.09 0.30
N ILE A 98 2.11 13.89 -0.05
CA ILE A 98 2.04 15.37 -0.03
C ILE A 98 1.14 15.88 -1.16
N GLU A 99 1.33 15.40 -2.38
CA GLU A 99 0.53 15.79 -3.56
C GLU A 99 -0.96 15.64 -3.30
N HIS A 100 -1.34 14.56 -2.62
CA HIS A 100 -2.73 14.26 -2.27
C HIS A 100 -3.14 14.67 -0.85
N LYS A 101 -2.36 15.53 -0.19
CA LYS A 101 -2.69 16.15 1.11
C LYS A 101 -2.93 15.17 2.26
N ILE A 102 -2.34 13.99 2.22
CA ILE A 102 -2.36 13.04 3.35
C ILE A 102 -1.65 13.66 4.56
N ASN A 103 -0.57 14.42 4.32
CA ASN A 103 0.15 15.18 5.35
C ASN A 103 -0.70 16.22 6.07
N GLU A 104 -1.71 16.79 5.40
CA GLU A 104 -2.64 17.76 5.99
C GLU A 104 -3.84 17.07 6.64
N THR A 105 -4.34 16.01 6.00
CA THR A 105 -5.54 15.28 6.44
C THR A 105 -5.28 14.46 7.70
N ASP A 106 -4.11 13.82 7.79
CA ASP A 106 -3.71 13.02 8.94
C ASP A 106 -2.19 13.15 9.20
N PRO A 107 -1.78 14.19 9.94
CA PRO A 107 -0.38 14.44 10.24
C PRO A 107 0.30 13.32 11.03
N ASP A 108 -0.45 12.58 11.86
CA ASP A 108 0.08 11.49 12.67
C ASP A 108 0.40 10.27 11.81
N TYR A 109 -0.50 9.90 10.90
CA TYR A 109 -0.23 8.89 9.88
C TYR A 109 0.96 9.28 9.00
N PHE A 110 1.03 10.54 8.56
CA PHE A 110 2.15 11.01 7.76
C PHE A 110 3.48 10.98 8.52
N LYS A 111 3.48 11.26 9.83
CA LYS A 111 4.66 11.10 10.69
C LYS A 111 5.10 9.63 10.80
N GLU A 112 4.16 8.69 10.90
CA GLU A 112 4.47 7.26 10.83
C GLU A 112 5.09 6.90 9.48
N LEU A 113 4.54 7.41 8.37
CA LEU A 113 5.09 7.21 7.03
C LEU A 113 6.53 7.76 6.91
N LEU A 114 6.80 8.94 7.45
CA LEU A 114 8.14 9.55 7.47
C LEU A 114 9.17 8.73 8.25
N SER A 115 8.75 7.91 9.22
CA SER A 115 9.65 7.04 9.99
C SER A 115 10.29 5.94 9.15
N TRP A 116 9.78 5.69 7.93
CA TRP A 116 10.35 4.75 6.97
C TRP A 116 11.47 5.35 6.11
N LYS A 117 11.73 6.66 6.21
CA LYS A 117 12.89 7.31 5.59
C LYS A 117 14.17 6.99 6.39
#